data_AF-A0A535X680-F1
#
_entry.id   AF-A0A535X680-F1
#
_cell.length_a   1.000
_cell.length_b   1.000
_cell.length_c   1.000
_cell.angle_alpha   90.00
_cell.angle_beta   90.00
_cell.angle_gamma   90.00
#
_symmetry.space_group_name_H-M   'P 1'
#
loop_
_entity.id
_entity.type
_entity.pdbx_description
1 polymer ?
#
loop_
_entity_poly.entity_id
_entity_poly.type
_entity_poly.pdbx_seq_one_letter_code
_entity_poly.pdbx_strand_id
1 'polypeptide(L)'
;MLSHATTRDWLIPYADGMLAADERRRIDGHITGCPTCARELREVRELNLLLVTLPPAPPVAFAPFWLNLQAVLPQRRVLRIPWMQSHRRLGIAFAMAATAALAAGGSAFAAPSALPDNPLYPVKQLEENVRLALAPTNERLAIQLELATERLQEAQAMAGHHKPLLAENSLRAFRVIVDDAAAALKNPANPKAAREALHTLHVKLDAVERENASRGDDDEDIKQLVAAANDELDRIEQDEVAEPPAIVIGEQATPRPTPQPTVRPTLRPTDKEHGD
;
A
#
# COMPACT_ATOMS: atom_id res chain seq x y z
N MET A 1 -43.31 -13.98 -23.73
CA MET A 1 -43.86 -14.06 -22.37
C MET A 1 -43.12 -15.16 -21.62
N LEU A 2 -42.72 -14.93 -20.37
CA LEU A 2 -42.01 -15.94 -19.57
C LEU A 2 -42.96 -17.07 -19.19
N SER A 3 -42.45 -18.31 -19.22
CA SER A 3 -43.19 -19.47 -18.71
C SER A 3 -43.21 -19.46 -17.17
N HIS A 4 -44.16 -20.18 -16.58
CA HIS A 4 -44.21 -20.35 -15.12
C HIS A 4 -42.95 -21.04 -14.56
N ALA A 5 -42.43 -22.06 -15.25
CA ALA A 5 -41.24 -22.79 -14.81
C ALA A 5 -40.01 -21.86 -14.78
N THR A 6 -39.79 -21.11 -15.86
CA THR A 6 -38.68 -20.15 -15.93
C THR A 6 -38.81 -19.05 -14.89
N THR A 7 -40.03 -18.56 -14.64
CA THR A 7 -40.24 -17.51 -13.63
C THR A 7 -39.92 -18.02 -12.22
N ARG A 8 -40.31 -19.25 -11.92
CA ARG A 8 -40.06 -19.88 -10.61
C ARG A 8 -38.58 -20.07 -10.32
N ASP A 9 -37.78 -20.51 -11.31
CA ASP A 9 -36.33 -20.65 -11.16
C ASP A 9 -35.64 -19.30 -10.90
N TRP A 10 -36.24 -18.20 -11.36
CA TRP A 10 -35.67 -16.85 -11.24
C TRP A 10 -36.20 -16.07 -10.02
N LEU A 11 -37.11 -16.63 -9.21
CA LEU A 11 -37.67 -15.94 -8.04
C LEU A 11 -36.63 -15.65 -6.94
N ILE A 12 -35.70 -16.58 -6.71
CA ILE A 12 -34.62 -16.43 -5.71
C ILE A 12 -33.65 -15.29 -6.10
N PRO A 13 -32.98 -15.32 -7.27
CA PRO A 13 -32.09 -14.22 -7.67
C PRO A 13 -32.84 -12.90 -7.87
N TYR A 14 -34.13 -12.92 -8.20
CA TYR A 14 -34.98 -11.73 -8.19
C TYR A 14 -35.17 -11.16 -6.76
N ALA A 15 -35.46 -12.02 -5.78
CA ALA A 15 -35.64 -11.62 -4.38
C ALA A 15 -34.35 -11.08 -3.75
N ASP A 16 -33.20 -11.64 -4.14
CA ASP A 16 -31.87 -11.23 -3.67
C ASP A 16 -31.30 -10.03 -4.46
N GLY A 17 -32.01 -9.54 -5.48
CA GLY A 17 -31.62 -8.37 -6.25
C GLY A 17 -30.52 -8.61 -7.29
N MET A 18 -30.17 -9.86 -7.59
CA MET A 18 -29.06 -10.27 -8.46
C MET A 18 -29.36 -10.29 -9.95
N LEU A 19 -30.62 -10.07 -10.37
CA LEU A 19 -31.00 -10.03 -11.80
C LEU A 19 -30.70 -8.70 -12.47
N ALA A 20 -30.34 -8.76 -13.75
CA ALA A 20 -30.14 -7.57 -14.59
C ALA A 20 -31.46 -6.78 -14.81
N ALA A 21 -31.34 -5.49 -15.15
CA ALA A 21 -32.49 -4.59 -15.22
C ALA A 21 -33.52 -4.96 -16.31
N ASP A 22 -33.11 -5.63 -17.37
CA ASP A 22 -33.99 -6.13 -18.43
C ASP A 22 -34.70 -7.44 -18.02
N GLU A 23 -34.02 -8.33 -17.31
CA GLU A 23 -34.59 -9.57 -16.76
C GLU A 23 -35.62 -9.29 -15.67
N ARG A 24 -35.30 -8.34 -14.77
CA ARG A 24 -36.20 -7.89 -13.69
C ARG A 24 -37.54 -7.40 -14.25
N ARG A 25 -37.51 -6.56 -15.29
CA ARG A 25 -38.72 -6.05 -15.96
C ARG A 25 -39.59 -7.16 -16.55
N ARG A 26 -38.99 -8.24 -17.05
CA ARG A 26 -39.74 -9.38 -17.60
C ARG A 26 -40.46 -10.15 -16.50
N ILE A 27 -39.81 -10.35 -15.35
CA ILE A 27 -40.43 -10.99 -14.17
C ILE A 27 -41.53 -10.10 -13.60
N ASP A 28 -41.30 -8.79 -13.46
CA ASP A 28 -42.30 -7.83 -12.97
C ASP A 28 -43.60 -7.90 -13.79
N GLY A 29 -43.48 -7.97 -15.11
CA GLY A 29 -44.63 -8.16 -16.00
C GLY A 29 -45.36 -9.49 -15.77
N HIS A 30 -44.66 -10.58 -15.46
CA HIS A 30 -45.26 -11.88 -15.21
C HIS A 30 -45.94 -11.96 -13.84
N ILE A 31 -45.29 -11.50 -12.76
CA ILE A 31 -45.83 -11.57 -11.39
C ILE A 31 -47.05 -10.66 -11.20
N THR A 32 -47.15 -9.58 -11.97
CA THR A 32 -48.34 -8.72 -11.99
C THR A 32 -49.56 -9.45 -12.57
N GLY A 33 -49.34 -10.38 -13.51
CA GLY A 33 -50.39 -11.18 -14.14
C GLY A 33 -50.61 -12.57 -13.54
N CYS A 34 -49.73 -13.04 -12.65
CA CYS A 34 -49.76 -14.37 -12.07
C CYS A 34 -49.83 -14.35 -10.53
N PRO A 35 -50.98 -14.71 -9.92
CA PRO A 35 -51.11 -14.75 -8.46
C PRO A 35 -50.28 -15.84 -7.79
N THR A 36 -49.99 -16.94 -8.49
CA THR A 36 -49.19 -18.07 -7.95
C THR A 36 -47.74 -17.66 -7.75
N CYS A 37 -47.09 -17.10 -8.78
CA CYS A 37 -45.71 -16.63 -8.69
C CYS A 37 -45.58 -15.45 -7.72
N ALA A 38 -46.59 -14.59 -7.63
CA ALA A 38 -46.63 -13.52 -6.64
C ALA A 38 -46.71 -14.05 -5.19
N ARG A 39 -47.35 -15.19 -4.95
CA ARG A 39 -47.39 -15.84 -3.64
C ARG A 39 -46.06 -16.51 -3.30
N GLU A 40 -45.48 -17.29 -4.22
CA GLU A 40 -44.17 -17.93 -4.02
C GLU A 40 -43.09 -16.88 -3.70
N LEU A 41 -43.12 -15.72 -4.38
CA LEU A 41 -42.20 -14.62 -4.08
C LEU A 41 -42.37 -14.06 -2.65
N ARG A 42 -43.60 -14.00 -2.13
CA ARG A 42 -43.84 -13.56 -0.74
C ARG A 42 -43.26 -14.56 0.26
N GLU A 43 -43.42 -15.85 0.02
CA GLU A 43 -42.87 -16.93 0.87
C GLU A 43 -41.33 -16.86 0.92
N VAL A 44 -40.68 -16.64 -0.23
CA VAL A 44 -39.21 -16.45 -0.29
C VAL A 44 -38.76 -15.21 0.49
N ARG A 45 -39.48 -14.08 0.35
CA ARG A 45 -39.15 -12.85 1.08
C ARG A 45 -39.37 -12.99 2.58
N GLU A 46 -40.41 -13.71 3.00
CA GLU A 46 -40.69 -13.99 4.40
C GLU A 46 -39.57 -14.83 5.04
N LEU A 47 -39.08 -15.86 4.32
CA LEU A 47 -37.93 -16.63 4.75
C LEU A 47 -36.67 -15.75 4.88
N ASN A 48 -36.40 -14.90 3.90
CA ASN A 48 -35.25 -13.98 3.95
C ASN A 48 -35.34 -13.02 5.14
N LEU A 49 -36.54 -12.53 5.47
CA LEU A 49 -36.75 -11.71 6.67
C LEU A 49 -36.44 -12.46 7.96
N LEU A 50 -36.84 -13.74 8.08
CA LEU A 50 -36.48 -14.58 9.22
C LEU A 50 -34.96 -14.77 9.34
N LEU A 51 -34.25 -14.93 8.22
CA LEU A 51 -32.79 -15.05 8.22
C LEU A 51 -32.09 -13.77 8.70
N VAL A 52 -32.64 -12.58 8.40
CA VAL A 52 -32.10 -11.30 8.88
C VAL A 52 -32.31 -11.11 10.38
N THR A 53 -33.28 -11.80 10.99
CA THR A 53 -33.48 -11.76 12.46
C THR A 53 -32.48 -12.60 13.25
N LEU A 54 -31.67 -13.42 12.58
CA LEU A 54 -30.61 -14.16 13.25
C LEU A 54 -29.58 -13.18 13.80
N PRO A 55 -29.09 -13.40 15.04
CA PRO A 55 -28.04 -12.56 15.59
C PRO A 55 -26.82 -12.58 14.66
N PRO A 56 -26.15 -11.43 14.43
CA PRO A 56 -24.94 -11.41 13.63
C PRO A 56 -23.94 -12.38 14.22
N ALA A 57 -23.32 -13.22 13.37
CA ALA A 57 -22.28 -14.13 13.82
C ALA A 57 -21.21 -13.33 14.58
N PRO A 58 -20.78 -13.78 15.78
CA PRO A 58 -19.74 -13.08 16.51
C PRO A 58 -18.49 -12.99 15.62
N PRO A 59 -17.75 -11.86 15.65
CA PRO A 59 -16.54 -11.74 14.86
C PRO A 59 -15.56 -12.84 15.28
N VAL A 60 -15.36 -13.82 14.41
CA VAL A 60 -14.33 -14.84 14.61
C VAL A 60 -13.00 -14.16 14.37
N ALA A 61 -12.33 -13.75 15.44
CA ALA A 61 -10.93 -13.41 15.32
C ALA A 61 -10.20 -14.67 14.82
N PHE A 62 -9.50 -14.54 13.69
CA PHE A 62 -8.81 -15.65 13.05
C PHE A 62 -7.84 -16.34 14.02
N ALA A 63 -7.20 -15.56 14.90
CA ALA A 63 -6.28 -16.05 15.93
C ALA A 63 -6.93 -17.07 16.91
N PRO A 64 -7.99 -16.74 17.69
CA PRO A 64 -8.61 -17.71 18.61
C PRO A 64 -9.28 -18.88 17.89
N PHE A 65 -9.80 -18.69 16.67
CA PHE A 65 -10.31 -19.80 15.85
C PHE A 65 -9.20 -20.84 15.57
N TRP A 66 -8.05 -20.39 15.08
CA TRP A 66 -6.92 -21.28 14.79
C TRP A 66 -6.33 -21.95 16.03
N LEU A 67 -6.27 -21.22 17.15
CA LEU A 67 -5.82 -21.77 18.44
C LEU A 67 -6.73 -22.91 18.94
N ASN A 68 -8.06 -22.72 18.88
CA ASN A 68 -9.01 -23.76 19.26
C ASN A 68 -8.99 -24.95 18.29
N LEU A 69 -8.83 -24.68 16.98
CA LEU A 69 -8.70 -25.73 15.98
C LEU A 69 -7.42 -26.55 16.20
N GLN A 70 -6.30 -25.90 16.50
CA GLN A 70 -5.03 -26.57 16.79
C GLN A 70 -5.11 -27.46 18.04
N ALA A 71 -5.95 -27.11 19.02
CA ALA A 71 -6.16 -27.91 20.23
C ALA A 71 -6.97 -29.20 19.98
N VAL A 72 -7.88 -29.19 18.98
CA VAL A 72 -8.74 -30.34 18.64
C VAL A 72 -8.10 -31.24 17.58
N LEU A 73 -7.21 -30.70 16.74
CA LEU A 73 -6.52 -31.49 15.74
C LEU A 73 -5.60 -32.52 16.41
N PRO A 74 -5.67 -33.81 16.03
CA PRO A 74 -4.75 -34.81 16.55
C PRO A 74 -3.33 -34.37 16.22
N GLN A 75 -2.53 -34.09 17.25
CA GLN A 75 -1.11 -33.83 17.09
C GLN A 75 -0.54 -35.00 16.29
N ARG A 76 -0.18 -34.75 15.03
CA ARG A 76 0.52 -35.72 14.19
C ARG A 76 1.69 -36.21 15.01
N ARG A 77 1.64 -37.47 15.46
CA ARG A 77 2.83 -38.14 16.00
C ARG A 77 3.83 -38.12 14.86
N VAL A 78 4.78 -37.19 14.95
CA VAL A 78 5.85 -37.08 13.97
C VAL A 78 6.62 -38.38 14.12
N LEU A 79 6.45 -39.30 13.18
CA LEU A 79 7.25 -40.51 13.08
C LEU A 79 8.70 -40.04 12.99
N ARG A 80 9.43 -40.15 14.10
CA ARG A 80 10.85 -39.82 14.15
C ARG A 80 11.59 -40.93 13.42
N ILE A 81 11.84 -40.69 12.15
CA ILE A 81 12.61 -41.56 11.28
C ILE A 81 14.10 -41.21 11.45
N PRO A 82 14.92 -42.04 12.12
CA PRO A 82 16.27 -41.66 12.55
C PRO A 82 17.26 -41.49 11.38
N TRP A 83 17.08 -42.23 10.29
CA TRP A 83 17.92 -42.13 9.08
C TRP A 83 17.74 -40.81 8.31
N MET A 84 16.64 -40.10 8.54
CA MET A 84 16.36 -38.83 7.88
C MET A 84 17.23 -37.68 8.41
N GLN A 85 17.90 -37.83 9.57
CA GLN A 85 18.73 -36.76 10.14
C GLN A 85 20.04 -36.50 9.39
N SER A 86 20.66 -37.55 8.84
CA SER A 86 21.86 -37.38 8.00
C SER A 86 21.51 -36.73 6.65
N HIS A 87 20.39 -37.14 6.05
CA HIS A 87 19.88 -36.52 4.82
C HIS A 87 19.28 -35.13 5.06
N ARG A 88 18.92 -34.78 6.30
CA ARG A 88 18.39 -33.44 6.64
C ARG A 88 19.44 -32.35 6.48
N ARG A 89 20.72 -32.61 6.78
CA ARG A 89 21.78 -31.60 6.57
C ARG A 89 22.08 -31.40 5.09
N LEU A 90 22.18 -32.49 4.32
CA LEU A 90 22.30 -32.41 2.86
C LEU A 90 21.06 -31.79 2.21
N GLY A 91 19.87 -32.13 2.70
CA GLY A 91 18.59 -31.61 2.21
C GLY A 91 18.41 -30.12 2.51
N ILE A 92 18.85 -29.63 3.67
CA ILE A 92 18.88 -28.20 3.97
C ILE A 92 19.90 -27.47 3.10
N ALA A 93 21.10 -28.03 2.92
CA ALA A 93 22.11 -27.45 2.04
C ALA A 93 21.65 -27.41 0.58
N PHE A 94 21.01 -28.48 0.10
CA PHE A 94 20.42 -28.54 -1.23
C PHE A 94 19.24 -27.59 -1.37
N ALA A 95 18.37 -27.47 -0.36
CA ALA A 95 17.27 -26.52 -0.36
C ALA A 95 17.79 -25.08 -0.38
N MET A 96 18.80 -24.75 0.42
CA MET A 96 19.47 -23.44 0.42
C MET A 96 20.13 -23.13 -0.92
N ALA A 97 20.83 -24.10 -1.50
CA ALA A 97 21.46 -23.95 -2.82
C ALA A 97 20.41 -23.81 -3.93
N ALA A 98 19.31 -24.57 -3.85
CA ALA A 98 18.20 -24.47 -4.80
C ALA A 98 17.47 -23.13 -4.66
N THR A 99 17.22 -22.64 -3.44
CA THR A 99 16.64 -21.30 -3.21
C THR A 99 17.59 -20.20 -3.64
N ALA A 100 18.90 -20.34 -3.42
CA ALA A 100 19.88 -19.36 -3.89
C ALA A 100 19.98 -19.38 -5.43
N ALA A 101 19.95 -20.55 -6.05
CA ALA A 101 19.92 -20.69 -7.51
C ALA A 101 18.60 -20.18 -8.12
N LEU A 102 17.46 -20.39 -7.45
CA LEU A 102 16.16 -19.83 -7.84
C LEU A 102 16.10 -18.31 -7.61
N ALA A 103 16.72 -17.79 -6.56
CA ALA A 103 16.81 -16.34 -6.32
C ALA A 103 17.75 -15.67 -7.32
N ALA A 104 18.86 -16.33 -7.68
CA ALA A 104 19.83 -15.85 -8.66
C ALA A 104 19.41 -16.07 -10.12
N GLY A 105 18.58 -17.08 -10.42
CA GLY A 105 18.16 -17.46 -11.78
C GLY A 105 16.68 -17.23 -12.11
N GLY A 106 15.82 -17.08 -11.11
CA GLY A 106 14.36 -16.90 -11.26
C GLY A 106 13.89 -15.44 -11.27
N SER A 107 14.77 -14.49 -10.98
CA SER A 107 14.49 -13.04 -11.02
C SER A 107 14.45 -12.46 -12.44
N ALA A 108 14.78 -13.25 -13.47
CA ALA A 108 14.91 -12.76 -14.85
C ALA A 108 13.65 -12.88 -15.72
N PHE A 109 12.58 -13.55 -15.29
CA PHE A 109 11.40 -13.73 -16.15
C PHE A 109 10.09 -13.44 -15.41
N ALA A 110 9.61 -12.21 -15.60
CA ALA A 110 8.20 -11.76 -15.48
C ALA A 110 7.61 -11.37 -14.12
N ALA A 111 8.33 -11.46 -12.99
CA ALA A 111 7.81 -10.96 -11.70
C ALA A 111 7.63 -9.42 -11.63
N PRO A 112 8.52 -8.57 -12.19
CA PRO A 112 8.40 -7.11 -12.08
C PRO A 112 7.14 -6.54 -12.74
N SER A 113 6.66 -7.22 -13.79
CA SER A 113 5.47 -6.84 -14.57
C SER A 113 4.18 -7.52 -14.08
N ALA A 114 4.20 -8.17 -12.91
CA ALA A 114 2.99 -8.79 -12.37
C ALA A 114 1.97 -7.68 -12.02
N LEU A 115 0.84 -7.69 -12.70
CA LEU A 115 -0.30 -6.85 -12.39
C LEU A 115 -1.14 -7.47 -11.26
N PRO A 116 -2.03 -6.69 -10.59
CA PRO A 116 -2.86 -7.18 -9.48
C PRO A 116 -3.74 -8.39 -9.80
N ASP A 117 -3.99 -8.68 -11.07
CA ASP A 117 -4.76 -9.83 -11.55
C ASP A 117 -3.92 -11.10 -11.78
N ASN A 118 -2.59 -11.02 -11.65
CA ASN A 118 -1.66 -12.11 -11.89
C ASN A 118 -1.44 -12.95 -10.61
N PRO A 119 -1.42 -14.30 -10.68
CA PRO A 119 -1.15 -15.16 -9.52
C PRO A 119 0.20 -14.91 -8.83
N LEU A 120 1.18 -14.31 -9.53
CA LEU A 120 2.48 -13.98 -8.96
C LEU A 120 2.51 -12.60 -8.26
N TYR A 121 1.41 -11.85 -8.27
CA TYR A 121 1.35 -10.52 -7.64
C TYR A 121 1.69 -10.51 -6.14
N PRO A 122 1.26 -11.49 -5.31
CA PRO A 122 1.67 -11.55 -3.91
C PRO A 122 3.19 -11.71 -3.73
N VAL A 123 3.87 -12.34 -4.70
CA VAL A 123 5.33 -12.49 -4.67
C VAL A 123 6.02 -11.16 -4.98
N LYS A 124 5.50 -10.39 -5.93
CA LYS A 124 5.95 -9.01 -6.21
C LYS A 124 5.86 -8.14 -4.95
N GLN A 125 4.70 -8.15 -4.29
CA GLN A 125 4.50 -7.41 -3.04
C GLN A 125 5.47 -7.83 -1.93
N LEU A 126 5.79 -9.11 -1.82
CA LEU A 126 6.76 -9.60 -0.85
C LEU A 126 8.18 -9.09 -1.17
N GLU A 127 8.59 -9.14 -2.43
CA GLU A 127 9.90 -8.63 -2.86
C GLU A 127 10.06 -7.14 -2.54
N GLU A 128 9.03 -6.34 -2.84
CA GLU A 128 9.01 -4.90 -2.57
C GLU A 128 9.10 -4.59 -1.07
N ASN A 129 8.35 -5.32 -0.24
CA ASN A 129 8.39 -5.17 1.21
C ASN A 129 9.78 -5.52 1.78
N VAL A 130 10.41 -6.57 1.26
CA VAL A 130 11.78 -6.95 1.64
C VAL A 130 12.77 -5.88 1.19
N ARG A 131 12.63 -5.35 -0.03
CA ARG A 131 13.46 -4.26 -0.56
C ARG A 131 13.35 -3.03 0.34
N LEU A 132 12.14 -2.64 0.73
CA LEU A 132 11.92 -1.48 1.60
C LEU A 132 12.43 -1.70 3.03
N ALA A 133 12.27 -2.90 3.57
CA ALA A 133 12.75 -3.25 4.91
C ALA A 133 14.29 -3.23 5.02
N LEU A 134 14.97 -3.72 3.97
CA LEU A 134 16.44 -3.78 3.91
C LEU A 134 17.07 -2.47 3.42
N ALA A 135 16.30 -1.59 2.79
CA ALA A 135 16.79 -0.31 2.28
C ALA A 135 17.34 0.59 3.41
N PRO A 136 18.48 1.26 3.18
CA PRO A 136 19.02 2.21 4.14
C PRO A 136 18.15 3.48 4.19
N THR A 137 18.14 4.17 5.34
CA THR A 137 17.21 5.29 5.60
C THR A 137 17.30 6.42 4.58
N ASN A 138 18.48 6.62 3.96
CA ASN A 138 18.71 7.62 2.93
C ASN A 138 18.05 7.31 1.57
N GLU A 139 17.76 6.04 1.29
CA GLU A 139 17.20 5.58 0.01
C GLU A 139 15.71 5.18 0.13
N ARG A 140 15.21 4.95 1.35
CA ARG A 140 13.83 4.54 1.60
C ARG A 140 12.79 5.44 0.95
N LEU A 141 12.97 6.77 1.05
CA LEU A 141 12.04 7.73 0.46
C LEU A 141 11.98 7.61 -1.08
N ALA A 142 13.15 7.47 -1.73
CA ALA A 142 13.19 7.29 -3.19
C ALA A 142 12.48 5.99 -3.59
N ILE A 143 12.74 4.89 -2.87
CA ILE A 143 12.10 3.59 -3.11
C ILE A 143 10.57 3.67 -2.89
N GLN A 144 10.10 4.40 -1.87
CA GLN A 144 8.67 4.62 -1.66
C GLN A 144 8.03 5.36 -2.84
N LEU A 145 8.67 6.42 -3.34
CA LEU A 145 8.17 7.17 -4.51
C LEU A 145 8.19 6.34 -5.80
N GLU A 146 9.17 5.45 -5.96
CA GLU A 146 9.21 4.46 -7.04
C GLU A 146 8.03 3.48 -6.94
N LEU A 147 7.79 2.90 -5.75
CA LEU A 147 6.65 2.00 -5.52
C LEU A 147 5.30 2.70 -5.74
N ALA A 148 5.19 3.96 -5.31
CA ALA A 148 4.00 4.78 -5.55
C ALA A 148 3.75 4.94 -7.06
N THR A 149 4.81 5.25 -7.81
CA THR A 149 4.78 5.35 -9.26
C THR A 149 4.36 4.03 -9.92
N GLU A 150 4.84 2.89 -9.43
CA GLU A 150 4.41 1.58 -9.93
C GLU A 150 2.93 1.30 -9.65
N ARG A 151 2.43 1.59 -8.44
CA ARG A 151 1.01 1.42 -8.11
C ARG A 151 0.10 2.25 -9.02
N LEU A 152 0.53 3.45 -9.38
CA LEU A 152 -0.18 4.30 -10.33
C LEU A 152 -0.25 3.68 -11.73
N GLN A 153 0.86 3.09 -12.20
CA GLN A 153 0.88 2.39 -13.49
C GLN A 153 0.03 1.12 -13.49
N GLU A 154 0.04 0.37 -12.38
CA GLU A 154 -0.84 -0.79 -12.21
C GLU A 154 -2.32 -0.37 -12.28
N ALA A 155 -2.67 0.76 -11.65
CA ALA A 155 -4.02 1.31 -11.72
C ALA A 155 -4.43 1.66 -13.15
N GLN A 156 -3.56 2.34 -13.91
CA GLN A 156 -3.82 2.66 -15.32
C GLN A 156 -4.02 1.39 -16.17
N ALA A 157 -3.16 0.38 -15.98
CA ALA A 157 -3.27 -0.88 -16.69
C ALA A 157 -4.60 -1.58 -16.38
N MET A 158 -4.98 -1.66 -15.09
CA MET A 158 -6.26 -2.26 -14.68
C MET A 158 -7.46 -1.48 -15.22
N ALA A 159 -7.40 -0.15 -15.23
CA ALA A 159 -8.44 0.68 -15.79
C ALA A 159 -8.56 0.46 -17.31
N GLY A 160 -7.44 0.40 -18.05
CA GLY A 160 -7.44 0.08 -19.49
C GLY A 160 -7.98 -1.32 -19.80
N HIS A 161 -7.79 -2.28 -18.88
CA HIS A 161 -8.35 -3.63 -18.99
C HIS A 161 -9.81 -3.76 -18.52
N HIS A 162 -10.52 -2.66 -18.27
CA HIS A 162 -11.91 -2.63 -17.80
C HIS A 162 -12.10 -3.37 -16.45
N LYS A 163 -11.11 -3.25 -15.56
CA LYS A 163 -11.13 -3.83 -14.20
C LYS A 163 -11.12 -2.72 -13.14
N PRO A 164 -12.22 -1.96 -12.99
CA PRO A 164 -12.25 -0.74 -12.17
C PRO A 164 -11.93 -1.00 -10.69
N LEU A 165 -12.43 -2.10 -10.12
CA LEU A 165 -12.14 -2.46 -8.72
C LEU A 165 -10.65 -2.72 -8.45
N LEU A 166 -9.94 -3.31 -9.41
CA LEU A 166 -8.49 -3.54 -9.27
C LEU A 166 -7.71 -2.23 -9.45
N ALA A 167 -8.17 -1.37 -10.37
CA ALA A 167 -7.60 -0.04 -10.53
C ALA A 167 -7.75 0.80 -9.25
N GLU A 168 -8.94 0.79 -8.66
CA GLU A 168 -9.23 1.47 -7.40
C GLU A 168 -8.35 0.95 -6.26
N ASN A 169 -8.16 -0.37 -6.14
CA ASN A 169 -7.29 -0.95 -5.13
C ASN A 169 -5.82 -0.52 -5.30
N SER A 170 -5.31 -0.45 -6.54
CA SER A 170 -3.97 0.06 -6.82
C SER A 170 -3.84 1.55 -6.51
N LEU A 171 -4.86 2.37 -6.80
CA LEU A 171 -4.88 3.79 -6.42
C LEU A 171 -4.92 3.99 -4.90
N ARG A 172 -5.68 3.16 -4.18
CA ARG A 172 -5.70 3.21 -2.72
C ARG A 172 -4.32 2.86 -2.14
N ALA A 173 -3.63 1.87 -2.70
CA ALA A 173 -2.28 1.52 -2.30
C ALA A 173 -1.28 2.66 -2.62
N PHE A 174 -1.42 3.30 -3.78
CA PHE A 174 -0.64 4.48 -4.15
C PHE A 174 -0.78 5.60 -3.09
N ARG A 175 -2.02 5.96 -2.73
CA ARG A 175 -2.30 7.00 -1.74
C ARG A 175 -1.63 6.73 -0.40
N VAL A 176 -1.73 5.49 0.10
CA VAL A 176 -1.08 5.11 1.37
C VAL A 176 0.43 5.32 1.31
N ILE A 177 1.07 4.95 0.20
CA ILE A 177 2.53 5.12 0.05
C ILE A 177 2.91 6.60 0.01
N VAL A 178 2.12 7.44 -0.69
CA VAL A 178 2.35 8.89 -0.75
C VAL A 178 2.12 9.55 0.62
N ASP A 179 1.06 9.17 1.33
CA ASP A 179 0.76 9.67 2.68
C ASP A 179 1.91 9.32 3.66
N ASP A 180 2.45 8.09 3.57
CA ASP A 180 3.62 7.67 4.35
C ASP A 180 4.89 8.43 3.94
N ALA A 181 5.08 8.70 2.64
CA ALA A 181 6.22 9.44 2.12
C ALA A 181 6.16 10.94 2.45
N ALA A 182 4.96 11.53 2.57
CA ALA A 182 4.75 12.95 2.89
C ALA A 182 5.44 13.35 4.20
N ALA A 183 5.44 12.47 5.20
CA ALA A 183 6.14 12.70 6.46
C ALA A 183 7.67 12.74 6.28
N ALA A 184 8.22 11.90 5.40
CA ALA A 184 9.66 11.83 5.10
C ALA A 184 10.12 12.94 4.14
N LEU A 185 9.21 13.48 3.33
CA LEU A 185 9.46 14.58 2.39
C LEU A 185 9.75 15.92 3.07
N LYS A 186 9.34 16.11 4.32
CA LYS A 186 9.66 17.33 5.09
C LYS A 186 11.15 17.49 5.38
N ASN A 187 11.89 16.38 5.47
CA ASN A 187 13.34 16.37 5.72
C ASN A 187 13.98 15.20 4.96
N PRO A 188 14.10 15.29 3.63
CA PRO A 188 14.59 14.19 2.83
C PRO A 188 16.11 14.03 3.04
N ALA A 189 16.54 12.80 3.32
CA ALA A 189 17.96 12.48 3.45
C ALA A 189 18.75 12.70 2.15
N ASN A 190 18.08 12.62 0.99
CA ASN A 190 18.61 12.97 -0.32
C ASN A 190 17.61 13.86 -1.09
N PRO A 191 17.70 15.20 -0.95
CA PRO A 191 16.72 16.13 -1.51
C PRO A 191 16.67 16.10 -3.04
N LYS A 192 17.80 15.85 -3.71
CA LYS A 192 17.82 15.82 -5.19
C LYS A 192 17.06 14.62 -5.74
N ALA A 193 17.30 13.43 -5.19
CA ALA A 193 16.61 12.21 -5.61
C ALA A 193 15.11 12.26 -5.30
N ALA A 194 14.74 12.83 -4.14
CA ALA A 194 13.34 13.03 -3.78
C ALA A 194 12.60 13.94 -4.77
N ARG A 195 13.20 15.08 -5.16
CA ARG A 195 12.61 15.99 -6.16
C ARG A 195 12.46 15.37 -7.54
N GLU A 196 13.47 14.62 -7.99
CA GLU A 196 13.40 13.93 -9.29
C GLU A 196 12.30 12.87 -9.31
N ALA A 197 12.15 12.12 -8.22
CA ALA A 197 11.10 11.13 -8.06
C ALA A 197 9.70 11.78 -7.96
N LEU A 198 9.55 12.88 -7.21
CA LEU A 198 8.31 13.66 -7.14
C LEU A 198 7.90 14.22 -8.49
N HIS A 199 8.82 14.87 -9.21
CA HIS A 199 8.56 15.38 -10.55
C HIS A 199 8.12 14.26 -11.50
N THR A 200 8.77 13.09 -11.43
CA THR A 200 8.38 11.93 -12.23
C THR A 200 6.96 11.45 -11.88
N LEU A 201 6.59 11.50 -10.60
CA LEU A 201 5.29 11.10 -10.12
C LEU A 201 4.18 12.05 -10.59
N HIS A 202 4.39 13.36 -10.49
CA HIS A 202 3.47 14.39 -11.01
C HIS A 202 3.18 14.20 -12.49
N VAL A 203 4.23 14.07 -13.31
CA VAL A 203 4.09 13.89 -14.77
C VAL A 203 3.25 12.66 -15.12
N LYS A 204 3.39 11.58 -14.34
CA LYS A 204 2.59 10.36 -14.54
C LYS A 204 1.16 10.53 -14.07
N LEU A 205 0.93 11.20 -12.94
CA LEU A 205 -0.41 11.45 -12.41
C LEU A 205 -1.22 12.35 -13.35
N ASP A 206 -0.60 13.39 -13.91
CA ASP A 206 -1.18 14.24 -14.96
C ASP A 206 -1.56 13.44 -16.21
N ALA A 207 -0.78 12.41 -16.55
CA ALA A 207 -1.09 11.53 -17.68
C ALA A 207 -2.31 10.65 -17.39
N VAL A 208 -2.43 10.13 -16.16
CA VAL A 208 -3.59 9.35 -15.70
C VAL A 208 -4.86 10.20 -15.75
N GLU A 209 -4.79 11.42 -15.22
CA GLU A 209 -5.94 12.34 -15.18
C GLU A 209 -6.43 12.66 -16.60
N ARG A 210 -5.51 12.99 -17.51
CA ARG A 210 -5.85 13.26 -18.92
C ARG A 210 -6.49 12.07 -19.63
N GLU A 211 -6.02 10.85 -19.34
CA GLU A 211 -6.62 9.64 -19.92
C GLU A 211 -8.03 9.40 -19.38
N ASN A 212 -8.20 9.55 -18.06
CA ASN A 212 -9.48 9.33 -17.39
C ASN A 212 -10.52 10.44 -17.67
N ALA A 213 -10.09 11.67 -17.97
CA ALA A 213 -10.98 12.76 -18.37
C ALA A 213 -11.80 12.45 -19.62
N SER A 214 -11.34 11.53 -20.46
CA SER A 214 -12.03 11.09 -21.68
C SER A 214 -12.95 9.87 -21.50
N ARG A 215 -12.97 9.26 -20.30
CA ARG A 215 -13.73 8.02 -20.01
C ARG A 215 -15.10 8.31 -19.38
N GLY A 216 -16.04 7.39 -19.60
CA GLY A 216 -17.47 7.51 -19.25
C GLY A 216 -17.78 7.60 -17.75
N ASP A 217 -19.08 7.69 -17.41
CA ASP A 217 -19.59 7.86 -16.03
C ASP A 217 -19.24 6.71 -15.08
N ASP A 218 -18.96 5.51 -15.59
CA ASP A 218 -18.66 4.32 -14.77
C ASP A 218 -17.32 4.43 -14.00
N ASP A 219 -16.49 5.43 -14.31
CA ASP A 219 -15.15 5.64 -13.74
C ASP A 219 -15.08 6.83 -12.76
N GLU A 220 -16.21 7.32 -12.25
CA GLU A 220 -16.26 8.53 -11.41
C GLU A 220 -15.45 8.40 -10.10
N ASP A 221 -15.49 7.23 -9.45
CA ASP A 221 -14.71 6.96 -8.23
C ASP A 221 -13.19 7.01 -8.50
N ILE A 222 -12.76 6.57 -9.69
CA ILE A 222 -11.36 6.61 -10.12
C ILE A 222 -10.94 8.07 -10.36
N LYS A 223 -11.80 8.88 -11.00
CA LYS A 223 -11.55 10.31 -11.23
C LYS A 223 -11.37 11.05 -9.90
N GLN A 224 -12.24 10.80 -8.93
CA GLN A 224 -12.14 11.41 -7.59
C GLN A 224 -10.85 11.01 -6.86
N LEU A 225 -10.43 9.74 -6.95
CA LEU A 225 -9.19 9.28 -6.33
C LEU A 225 -7.94 9.92 -6.96
N VAL A 226 -7.93 10.07 -8.29
CA VAL A 226 -6.81 10.71 -9.00
C VAL A 226 -6.73 12.20 -8.65
N ALA A 227 -7.86 12.90 -8.67
CA ALA A 227 -7.92 14.32 -8.30
C ALA A 227 -7.45 14.54 -6.84
N ALA A 228 -7.94 13.73 -5.91
CA ALA A 228 -7.54 13.82 -4.51
C ALA A 228 -6.04 13.55 -4.31
N ALA A 229 -5.42 12.72 -5.14
CA ALA A 229 -3.98 12.48 -5.07
C ALA A 229 -3.16 13.63 -5.66
N ASN A 230 -3.63 14.28 -6.73
CA ASN A 230 -3.00 15.50 -7.26
C ASN A 230 -3.01 16.62 -6.23
N ASP A 231 -4.15 16.85 -5.57
CA ASP A 231 -4.27 17.86 -4.51
C ASP A 231 -3.29 17.59 -3.34
N GLU A 232 -3.01 16.32 -3.04
CA GLU A 232 -2.05 15.95 -1.99
C GLU A 232 -0.60 16.23 -2.42
N LEU A 233 -0.23 15.85 -3.65
CA LEU A 233 1.11 16.15 -4.20
C LEU A 233 1.36 17.66 -4.24
N ASP A 234 0.38 18.44 -4.70
CA ASP A 234 0.49 19.90 -4.76
C ASP A 234 0.68 20.51 -3.36
N ARG A 235 0.01 19.95 -2.34
CA ARG A 235 0.21 20.36 -0.95
C ARG A 235 1.62 20.07 -0.46
N ILE A 236 2.14 18.89 -0.79
CA ILE A 236 3.50 18.48 -0.40
C ILE A 236 4.54 19.39 -1.07
N GLU A 237 4.37 19.73 -2.34
CA GLU A 237 5.27 20.63 -3.07
C GLU A 237 5.21 22.08 -2.50
N GLN A 238 4.01 22.59 -2.21
CA GLN A 238 3.84 23.90 -1.58
C GLN A 238 4.48 23.98 -0.18
N ASP A 239 4.40 22.89 0.60
CA ASP A 239 5.06 22.78 1.90
C ASP A 239 6.60 22.66 1.75
N GLU A 240 7.12 22.16 0.62
CA GLU A 240 8.57 22.14 0.31
C GLU A 240 9.11 23.52 -0.12
N VAL A 241 8.25 24.36 -0.75
CA VAL A 241 8.57 25.75 -1.15
C VAL A 241 8.55 26.72 0.05
N ALA A 242 7.99 26.32 1.19
CA ALA A 242 8.16 27.03 2.44
C ALA A 242 9.60 26.84 2.96
N GLU A 243 10.55 27.60 2.38
CA GLU A 243 11.89 27.76 2.96
C GLU A 243 11.75 28.00 4.47
N PRO A 244 12.53 27.32 5.33
CA PRO A 244 12.64 27.76 6.71
C PRO A 244 13.02 29.25 6.67
N PRO A 245 12.36 30.13 7.45
CA PRO A 245 12.64 31.55 7.39
C PRO A 245 14.14 31.70 7.52
N ALA A 246 14.77 32.27 6.48
CA ALA A 246 16.18 32.55 6.49
C ALA A 246 16.46 33.24 7.80
N ILE A 247 17.13 32.55 8.72
CA ILE A 247 17.70 33.20 9.88
C ILE A 247 18.75 34.09 9.26
N VAL A 248 18.38 35.36 9.07
CA VAL A 248 19.30 36.43 8.76
C VAL A 248 20.20 36.52 9.98
N ILE A 249 21.26 35.73 9.97
CA ILE A 249 22.40 35.93 10.85
C ILE A 249 22.92 37.31 10.44
N GLY A 250 22.65 38.28 11.31
CA GLY A 250 23.05 39.66 11.13
C GLY A 250 24.52 39.74 10.73
N GLU A 251 24.76 40.68 9.83
CA GLU A 251 26.04 41.16 9.35
C GLU A 251 27.16 41.02 10.38
N GLN A 252 28.29 40.48 9.91
CA GLN A 252 29.52 40.27 10.66
C GLN A 252 29.87 41.47 11.56
N ALA A 253 29.71 41.30 12.88
CA ALA A 253 30.48 42.10 13.83
C ALA A 253 31.92 41.59 13.77
N THR A 254 32.78 42.34 13.08
CA THR A 254 34.24 42.19 13.13
C THR A 254 34.68 42.21 14.60
N PRO A 255 35.37 41.19 15.13
CA PRO A 255 35.94 41.28 16.46
C PRO A 255 37.02 42.36 16.47
N ARG A 256 36.83 43.37 17.31
CA ARG A 256 37.85 44.36 17.68
C ARG A 256 39.14 43.61 18.09
N PRO A 257 40.33 44.02 17.63
CA PRO A 257 41.57 43.40 18.09
C PRO A 257 41.72 43.57 19.60
N THR A 258 41.92 42.45 20.28
CA THR A 258 42.21 42.37 21.72
C THR A 258 43.46 43.21 22.04
N PRO A 259 43.43 44.08 23.06
CA PRO A 259 44.64 44.77 23.51
C PRO A 259 45.66 43.76 24.06
N GLN A 260 46.93 43.90 23.63
CA GLN A 260 48.03 43.08 24.13
C GLN A 260 48.23 43.26 25.64
N PRO A 261 48.58 42.19 26.39
CA PRO A 261 48.90 42.31 27.80
C PRO A 261 50.23 43.05 27.97
N THR A 262 50.19 44.16 28.70
CA THR A 262 51.38 44.89 29.16
C THR A 262 52.22 43.99 30.06
N VAL A 263 53.46 43.71 29.65
CA VAL A 263 54.43 42.97 30.45
C VAL A 263 54.72 43.76 31.73
N ARG A 264 54.40 43.16 32.88
CA ARG A 264 54.75 43.68 34.20
C ARG A 264 56.28 43.56 34.38
N PRO A 265 57.02 44.64 34.67
CA PRO A 265 58.45 44.54 34.89
C PRO A 265 58.75 43.75 36.17
N THR A 266 59.50 42.66 36.00
CA THR A 266 60.05 41.82 37.06
C THR A 266 61.09 42.64 37.84
N LEU A 267 60.83 42.90 39.13
CA LEU A 267 61.85 43.40 40.04
C LEU A 267 62.92 42.32 40.24
N ARG A 268 64.14 42.64 39.79
CA ARG A 268 65.36 41.85 39.98
C ARG A 268 65.90 42.10 41.39
N PRO A 269 66.46 41.08 42.09
CA PRO A 269 66.89 41.24 43.47
C PRO A 269 68.17 42.09 43.55
N THR A 270 68.22 42.99 44.52
CA THR A 270 69.45 43.64 44.97
C THR A 270 70.23 42.66 45.84
N ASP A 271 71.38 42.23 45.34
CA ASP A 271 72.43 41.62 46.15
C ASP A 271 72.82 42.60 47.27
N LYS A 272 72.71 42.13 48.52
CA LYS A 272 73.34 42.80 49.66
C LYS A 272 74.68 42.13 49.90
N GLU A 273 75.71 42.96 49.80
CA GLU A 273 77.11 42.71 50.12
C GLU A 273 77.30 42.09 51.51
N HIS A 274 78.21 41.12 51.54
CA HIS A 274 79.04 40.78 52.69
C HIS A 274 80.02 41.94 52.95
N GLY A 275 80.12 42.38 54.20
CA GLY A 275 81.15 43.33 54.64
C GLY A 275 81.04 43.61 56.14
N ASP A 276 81.94 42.97 56.88
CA ASP A 276 82.39 43.13 58.29
C ASP A 276 81.45 42.75 59.46
#